data_AF-A0AAP0QKD5-F1
#
_entry.id   AF-A0AAP0QKD5-F1
#
_cell.length_a   1.000
_cell.length_b   1.000
_cell.length_c   1.000
_cell.angle_alpha   90.00
_cell.angle_beta   90.00
_cell.angle_gamma   90.00
#
_symmetry.space_group_name_H-M   'P 1'
#
loop_
_entity.id
_entity.type
_entity.pdbx_description
1 polymer ?
#
loop_
_entity_poly.entity_id
_entity_poly.type
_entity_poly.pdbx_seq_one_letter_code
_entity_poly.pdbx_strand_id
1 'polypeptide(L)'
;MGQDLTKVTLFNPLPMKRAQDEGLPGISFATVESAYVLPNLLCWFDWKLPDDARCEDLDMSDVFVLVLRKKIPLRLVPVMPA
;
A
#
# COMPACT_ATOMS: atom_id res chain seq x y z
N MET A 1 0.91 38.77 -22.13
CA MET A 1 1.80 37.59 -22.09
C MET A 1 1.17 36.57 -21.16
N GLY A 2 0.19 35.82 -21.67
CA GLY A 2 -0.64 34.93 -20.89
C GLY A 2 0.12 33.64 -20.57
N GLN A 3 0.23 33.33 -19.28
CA GLN A 3 0.55 31.97 -18.86
C GLN A 3 -0.78 31.22 -18.79
N ASP A 4 -0.97 30.32 -19.75
CA ASP A 4 -2.10 29.41 -19.88
C ASP A 4 -2.20 28.54 -18.63
N LEU A 5 -3.25 28.77 -17.83
CA LEU A 5 -3.52 28.06 -16.58
C LEU A 5 -3.99 26.60 -16.77
N THR A 6 -3.98 26.08 -18.00
CA THR A 6 -4.48 24.72 -18.29
C THR A 6 -3.37 23.66 -18.25
N LYS A 7 -2.08 24.05 -18.20
CA LYS A 7 -0.97 23.07 -18.19
C LYS A 7 -0.55 22.57 -16.81
N VAL A 8 -1.13 23.03 -15.72
CA VAL A 8 -0.85 22.50 -14.37
C VAL A 8 -1.90 21.46 -13.93
N THR A 9 -2.89 21.15 -14.77
CA THR A 9 -3.89 20.09 -14.53
C THR A 9 -3.38 18.71 -14.98
N LEU A 10 -2.16 18.31 -14.60
CA LEU A 10 -1.67 16.94 -14.84
C LEU A 10 -1.24 16.19 -13.59
N PHE A 11 -1.39 16.81 -12.41
CA PHE A 11 -1.38 16.11 -11.13
C PHE A 11 -2.46 16.71 -10.24
N ASN A 12 -3.72 16.50 -10.62
CA ASN A 12 -4.82 16.56 -9.65
C ASN A 12 -4.92 15.17 -9.01
N PRO A 13 -4.23 14.87 -7.89
CA PRO A 13 -4.77 13.86 -7.01
C PRO A 13 -6.13 14.39 -6.57
N LEU A 14 -7.17 13.61 -6.81
CA LEU A 14 -8.51 13.89 -6.30
C LEU A 14 -8.36 14.35 -4.84
N PRO A 15 -9.03 15.43 -4.42
CA PRO A 15 -9.04 15.79 -3.02
C PRO A 15 -9.86 14.72 -2.31
N MET A 16 -9.19 13.65 -1.86
CA MET A 16 -9.52 13.05 -0.58
C MET A 16 -9.41 14.23 0.39
N LYS A 17 -10.54 14.91 0.59
CA LYS A 17 -10.65 16.10 1.42
C LYS A 17 -9.79 15.82 2.66
N ARG A 18 -8.86 16.71 2.96
CA ARG A 18 -8.34 16.83 4.33
C ARG A 18 -9.57 17.16 5.19
N ALA A 19 -10.31 16.12 5.56
CA ALA A 19 -11.29 16.18 6.61
C ALA A 19 -10.47 16.53 7.83
N GLN A 20 -10.69 17.74 8.34
CA GLN A 20 -10.27 18.10 9.66
C GLN A 20 -10.93 17.08 10.60
N ASP A 21 -10.11 16.14 11.05
CA ASP A 21 -10.14 15.50 12.37
C ASP A 21 -11.51 15.44 13.06
N GLU A 22 -12.41 14.61 12.54
CA GLU A 22 -13.34 13.89 13.41
C GLU A 22 -12.70 12.51 13.62
N GLY A 23 -11.95 12.44 14.72
CA GLY A 23 -10.99 11.39 15.03
C GLY A 23 -11.56 9.99 14.89
N LEU A 24 -11.08 9.28 13.88
CA LEU A 24 -10.89 7.85 14.02
C LEU A 24 -9.52 7.68 14.68
N PRO A 25 -9.44 7.49 16.01
CA PRO A 25 -8.17 7.34 16.71
C PRO A 25 -7.33 6.19 16.14
N GLY A 26 -7.98 5.24 15.46
CA GLY A 26 -7.32 4.14 14.76
C GLY A 26 -6.56 4.55 13.49
N ILE A 27 -6.92 5.63 12.79
CA ILE A 27 -6.27 5.98 11.51
C ILE A 27 -4.87 6.54 11.72
N SER A 28 -4.70 7.45 12.68
CA SER A 28 -3.39 8.00 13.01
C SER A 28 -2.44 6.92 13.52
N PHE A 29 -2.92 6.07 14.42
CA PHE A 29 -2.16 4.91 14.91
C PHE A 29 -1.78 3.95 13.78
N ALA A 30 -2.74 3.52 12.94
CA ALA A 30 -2.46 2.62 11.82
C ALA A 30 -1.49 3.23 10.81
N THR A 31 -1.54 4.55 10.60
CA THR A 31 -0.61 5.26 9.70
C THR A 31 0.82 5.19 10.24
N VAL A 32 1.03 5.46 11.53
CA VAL A 32 2.36 5.41 12.15
C VAL A 32 2.89 3.97 12.20
N GLU A 33 2.07 3.01 12.63
CA GLU A 33 2.45 1.61 12.71
C GLU A 33 2.79 1.03 11.32
N SER A 34 1.99 1.31 10.29
CA SER A 34 2.29 0.84 8.93
C SER A 34 3.58 1.46 8.38
N ALA A 35 3.83 2.74 8.65
CA ALA A 35 5.08 3.40 8.28
C ALA A 35 6.32 2.84 9.00
N TYR A 36 6.15 2.23 10.17
CA TYR A 36 7.23 1.59 10.92
C TYR A 36 7.43 0.11 10.54
N VAL A 37 6.34 -0.65 10.43
CA VAL A 37 6.37 -2.08 10.14
C VAL A 37 6.79 -2.35 8.69
N LEU A 38 6.33 -1.55 7.72
CA LEU A 38 6.62 -1.78 6.30
C LEU A 38 8.12 -1.72 5.98
N PRO A 39 8.90 -0.71 6.41
CA PRO A 39 10.34 -0.68 6.17
C PRO A 39 11.08 -1.81 6.89
N ASN A 40 10.67 -2.16 8.12
CA ASN A 40 11.31 -3.26 8.86
C ASN A 40 11.12 -4.61 8.16
N LEU A 41 9.97 -4.82 7.50
CA LEU A 41 9.71 -6.02 6.72
C LEU A 41 10.42 -5.99 5.37
N LEU A 42 10.38 -4.86 4.65
CA LEU A 42 10.87 -4.77 3.27
C LEU A 42 12.37 -4.55 3.15
N CYS A 43 13.02 -3.90 4.13
CA CYS A 43 14.45 -3.59 4.04
C CYS A 43 15.35 -4.66 4.67
N TRP A 44 14.85 -5.44 5.63
CA TRP A 44 15.65 -6.46 6.32
C TRP A 44 15.57 -7.84 5.67
N PHE A 45 14.54 -8.08 4.86
CA PHE A 45 14.30 -9.35 4.20
C PHE A 45 14.10 -9.14 2.71
N ASP A 46 14.82 -9.92 1.92
CA ASP A 46 14.50 -10.11 0.52
C ASP A 46 13.34 -11.11 0.43
N TRP A 47 12.21 -10.70 -0.14
CA TRP A 47 11.02 -11.55 -0.23
C TRP A 47 11.05 -12.39 -1.51
N LYS A 48 10.83 -13.70 -1.38
CA LYS A 48 10.59 -14.60 -2.52
C LYS A 48 9.24 -15.27 -2.41
N LEU A 49 8.60 -15.52 -3.55
CA LEU A 49 7.39 -16.33 -3.59
C LEU A 49 7.75 -17.82 -3.38
N PRO A 50 6.91 -18.60 -2.68
CA PRO A 50 7.08 -20.04 -2.59
C PRO A 50 6.98 -20.67 -3.99
N ASP A 51 7.67 -21.80 -4.17
CA ASP A 51 7.63 -22.62 -5.39
C ASP A 51 8.09 -21.90 -6.67
N ASP A 52 8.88 -20.82 -6.54
CA ASP A 52 9.34 -19.98 -7.66
C ASP A 52 8.16 -19.41 -8.48
N ALA A 53 7.00 -19.28 -7.84
CA ALA A 53 5.80 -18.74 -8.46
C ALA A 53 6.08 -17.31 -8.96
N ARG A 54 5.63 -17.02 -10.18
CA ARG A 54 5.82 -15.68 -10.73
C ARG A 54 4.75 -14.74 -10.20
N CYS A 55 5.01 -13.43 -10.26
CA CYS A 55 4.02 -12.43 -9.88
C CYS A 55 2.72 -12.56 -10.67
N GLU A 56 2.77 -13.07 -11.92
CA GLU A 56 1.57 -13.26 -12.75
C GLU A 56 0.68 -14.42 -12.28
N ASP A 57 1.23 -15.37 -11.50
CA ASP A 57 0.48 -16.51 -10.96
C ASP A 57 -0.28 -16.15 -9.67
N LEU A 58 -0.04 -14.96 -9.14
CA LEU A 58 -0.64 -14.50 -7.90
C LEU A 58 -2.08 -14.01 -8.12
N ASP A 59 -3.05 -14.66 -7.47
CA ASP A 59 -4.43 -14.17 -7.43
C ASP A 59 -4.52 -12.89 -6.59
N MET A 60 -4.57 -11.75 -7.27
CA MET A 60 -4.69 -10.43 -6.66
C MET A 60 -6.13 -10.04 -6.32
N SER A 61 -7.11 -10.94 -6.48
CA SER A 61 -8.49 -10.66 -6.12
C SER A 61 -8.66 -10.46 -4.60
N ASP A 62 -9.49 -9.48 -4.24
CA ASP A 62 -9.79 -9.14 -2.86
C ASP A 62 -11.21 -9.60 -2.49
N VAL A 63 -11.38 -9.97 -1.22
CA VAL A 63 -12.68 -10.29 -0.64
C VAL A 63 -13.00 -9.23 0.41
N PHE A 64 -14.10 -8.52 0.19
CA PHE A 64 -14.63 -7.53 1.11
C PHE A 64 -15.74 -8.17 1.95
N VAL A 65 -15.53 -8.29 3.26
CA VAL A 65 -16.56 -8.77 4.21
C VAL A 65 -16.71 -7.76 5.35
N LEU A 66 -15.68 -7.64 6.18
CA LEU A 66 -15.56 -6.68 7.28
C LEU A 66 -14.24 -5.91 7.20
N VAL A 67 -13.18 -6.62 6.78
CA VAL A 67 -11.86 -6.07 6.46
C VAL A 67 -11.56 -6.46 5.02
N LEU A 68 -10.94 -5.55 4.25
CA LEU A 68 -10.42 -5.87 2.93
C LEU A 68 -9.23 -6.82 3.08
N ARG A 69 -9.35 -8.03 2.52
CA ARG A 69 -8.26 -9.02 2.54
C ARG A 69 -8.14 -9.70 1.19
N LYS A 70 -6.94 -10.18 0.86
CA LYS A 70 -6.72 -11.02 -0.32
C LYS A 70 -7.55 -12.30 -0.23
N LYS A 71 -8.14 -12.71 -1.35
CA LYS A 71 -8.90 -13.95 -1.47
C LYS A 71 -8.04 -15.17 -1.14
N ILE A 72 -6.82 -15.18 -1.68
CA ILE A 72 -5.78 -16.15 -1.35
C ILE A 72 -4.73 -15.42 -0.50
N PRO A 73 -4.40 -15.90 0.71
CA PRO A 73 -3.38 -15.28 1.53
C PRO A 73 -2.03 -15.26 0.81
N LEU A 74 -1.41 -14.07 0.72
CA LEU A 74 -0.06 -13.93 0.18
C LEU A 74 0.93 -14.65 1.09
N ARG A 75 1.61 -15.67 0.56
CA ARG A 75 2.69 -16.36 1.26
C ARG A 75 4.00 -15.87 0.67
N LEU A 76 4.85 -15.28 1.51
CA LEU A 76 6.19 -14.86 1.14
C LEU A 76 7.19 -15.55 2.06
N VAL A 77 8.33 -15.94 1.50
CA VAL A 77 9.44 -16.52 2.26
C VAL A 77 10.51 -15.44 2.44
N PRO A 78 10.88 -15.09 3.68
CA PRO A 78 11.96 -14.15 3.93
C PRO A 78 13.31 -14.80 3.61
N VAL A 79 14.10 -14.14 2.78
CA VAL A 79 15.49 -14.49 2.50
C VAL A 79 16.36 -13.46 3.20
N MET A 80 17.34 -13.94 3.96
CA MET A 80 18.32 -13.06 4.59
C MET A 80 19.28 -12.55 3.51
N PRO A 81 19.45 -11.23 3.36
CA PRO A 81 20.50 -10.69 2.49
C PRO A 81 21.87 -11.11 3.05
N ALA A 82 22.77 -11.56 2.16
CA ALA A 82 24.11 -12.05 2.51
C ALA A 82 25.07 -10.93 2.93
#